data_AF-A0A7K0V6R1-F1
#
_entry.id   AF-A0A7K0V6R1-F1
#
_cell.length_a   1.000
_cell.length_b   1.000
_cell.length_c   1.000
_cell.angle_alpha   90.00
_cell.angle_beta   90.00
_cell.angle_gamma   90.00
#
_symmetry.space_group_name_H-M   'P 1'
#
loop_
_entity.id
_entity.type
_entity.pdbx_description
1 polymer ?
#
loop_
_entity_poly.entity_id
_entity_poly.type
_entity_poly.pdbx_seq_one_letter_code
_entity_poly.pdbx_strand_id
1 'polypeptide(L)'
;HPTHPFSIEDVAQTVADKLIRRHPHVFADVKVSSSDEVLENWEALKALEKGRTSAVDGVPIAQPALTLVTKLLYRAEKNRLALELPTEITTPIAPTEEAVGDVLLATIAWATSQGVDPEGALRKVSRALIAQISEIESKTNS
;
A
#
# COMPACT_ATOMS: atom_id res chain seq x y z
N HIS A 1 -9.40 30.72 5.31
CA HIS A 1 -9.72 31.66 6.40
C HIS A 1 -8.45 32.38 6.84
N PRO A 2 -8.31 33.70 6.60
CA PRO A 2 -7.11 34.47 6.95
C PRO A 2 -7.05 34.97 8.41
N THR A 3 -8.10 34.74 9.21
CA THR A 3 -8.25 35.34 10.55
C THR A 3 -7.93 34.40 11.71
N HIS A 4 -7.48 33.17 11.44
CA HIS A 4 -6.94 32.24 12.44
C HIS A 4 -5.78 31.46 11.81
N PRO A 5 -4.56 32.04 11.74
CA PRO A 5 -3.39 31.29 11.34
C PRO A 5 -3.15 30.19 12.39
N PHE A 6 -3.14 28.94 11.95
CA PHE A 6 -2.75 27.81 12.81
C PHE A 6 -1.25 27.86 13.05
N SER A 7 -0.84 27.71 14.30
CA SER A 7 0.55 27.63 14.73
C SER A 7 1.13 26.24 14.44
N ILE A 8 2.47 26.12 14.55
CA ILE A 8 3.12 24.81 14.46
C ILE A 8 2.68 23.91 15.62
N GLU A 9 2.40 24.50 16.78
CA GLU A 9 1.85 23.84 17.96
C GLU A 9 0.46 23.27 17.68
N ASP A 10 -0.42 24.01 16.97
CA ASP A 10 -1.75 23.52 16.60
C ASP A 10 -1.67 22.32 15.66
N VAL A 11 -0.74 22.34 14.70
CA VAL A 11 -0.48 21.22 13.79
C VAL A 11 0.07 20.02 14.54
N ALA A 12 1.05 20.24 15.43
CA ALA A 12 1.67 19.19 16.23
C ALA A 12 0.65 18.53 17.16
N GLN A 13 -0.18 19.31 17.86
CA GLN A 13 -1.24 18.81 18.72
C GLN A 13 -2.26 18.00 17.93
N THR A 14 -2.71 18.51 16.78
CA THR A 14 -3.67 17.80 15.92
C THR A 14 -3.10 16.48 15.40
N VAL A 15 -1.82 16.43 15.04
CA VAL A 15 -1.15 15.19 14.61
C VAL A 15 -0.98 14.23 15.80
N ALA A 16 -0.57 14.72 16.97
CA ALA A 16 -0.42 13.91 18.18
C ALA A 16 -1.75 13.28 18.60
N ASP A 17 -2.82 14.05 18.71
CA ASP A 17 -4.15 13.56 19.07
C ASP A 17 -4.66 12.52 18.07
N LYS A 18 -4.38 12.74 16.78
CA LYS A 18 -4.73 11.81 15.70
C LYS A 18 -3.91 10.53 15.74
N LEU A 19 -2.64 10.60 16.13
CA LEU A 19 -1.78 9.42 16.31
C LEU A 19 -2.23 8.62 17.54
N ILE A 20 -2.50 9.28 18.67
CA ILE A 20 -3.01 8.67 19.91
C ILE A 20 -4.33 7.95 19.64
N ARG A 21 -5.30 8.64 19.01
CA ARG A 21 -6.61 8.05 18.74
C ARG A 21 -6.57 6.87 17.80
N ARG A 22 -5.64 6.85 16.83
CA ARG A 22 -5.56 5.78 15.82
C ARG A 22 -4.58 4.65 16.15
N HIS A 23 -3.81 4.79 17.23
CA HIS A 23 -2.92 3.75 17.73
C HIS A 23 -3.12 3.53 19.23
N PRO A 24 -4.34 3.18 19.68
CA PRO A 24 -4.61 2.92 21.09
C PRO A 24 -3.76 1.77 21.66
N HIS A 25 -3.16 0.94 20.81
CA HIS A 25 -2.25 -0.13 21.19
C HIS A 25 -0.80 0.30 21.42
N VAL A 26 -0.43 1.50 20.97
CA VAL A 26 0.87 2.13 21.28
C VAL A 26 0.74 3.05 22.50
N PHE A 27 -0.41 3.70 22.65
CA PHE A 27 -0.60 4.80 23.61
C PHE A 27 -1.59 4.52 24.73
N ALA A 28 -2.25 3.36 24.74
CA ALA A 28 -3.15 2.89 25.81
C ALA A 28 -2.98 1.38 26.03
N ASP A 29 -3.68 0.82 27.02
CA ASP A 29 -3.52 -0.57 27.47
C ASP A 29 -4.36 -1.56 26.63
N VAL A 30 -4.34 -1.38 25.30
CA VAL A 30 -5.01 -2.27 24.34
C VAL A 30 -3.98 -3.25 23.79
N LYS A 31 -4.09 -4.53 24.15
CA LYS A 31 -3.26 -5.59 23.57
C LYS A 31 -3.73 -5.88 22.15
N VAL A 32 -2.82 -5.74 21.20
CA VAL A 32 -3.03 -6.08 19.78
C VAL A 32 -1.97 -7.11 19.41
N SER A 33 -2.39 -8.17 18.74
CA SER A 33 -1.62 -9.41 18.57
C SER A 33 -0.77 -9.44 17.30
N SER A 34 -0.97 -8.51 16.36
CA SER A 34 -0.15 -8.38 15.14
C SER A 34 -0.16 -6.97 14.53
N SER A 35 0.80 -6.68 13.64
CA SER A 35 0.87 -5.43 12.85
C SER A 35 -0.32 -5.25 11.90
N ASP A 36 -0.93 -6.35 11.46
CA ASP A 36 -2.07 -6.34 10.55
C ASP A 36 -3.33 -5.90 11.31
N GLU A 37 -3.50 -6.37 12.54
CA GLU A 37 -4.58 -5.96 13.44
C GLU A 37 -4.47 -4.47 13.83
N VAL A 38 -3.24 -3.95 13.94
CA VAL A 38 -2.97 -2.50 14.10
C VAL A 38 -3.44 -1.70 12.88
N LEU A 39 -3.10 -2.15 11.68
CA LEU A 39 -3.46 -1.50 10.43
C LEU A 39 -4.98 -1.50 10.20
N GLU A 40 -5.65 -2.61 10.53
CA GLU A 40 -7.09 -2.75 10.44
C GLU A 40 -7.84 -1.78 11.34
N ASN A 41 -7.42 -1.69 12.61
CA ASN A 41 -7.98 -0.76 13.60
C ASN A 41 -7.78 0.70 13.17
N TRP A 42 -6.60 1.04 12.66
CA TRP A 42 -6.30 2.37 12.15
C TRP A 42 -7.19 2.74 10.96
N GLU A 43 -7.40 1.82 10.02
CA GLU A 43 -8.27 2.05 8.86
C GLU A 43 -9.76 2.14 9.23
N ALA A 44 -10.24 1.37 10.21
CA ALA A 44 -11.62 1.45 10.70
C ALA A 44 -11.90 2.82 11.32
N LEU A 45 -10.99 3.33 12.16
CA LEU A 45 -11.09 4.67 12.73
C LEU A 45 -11.06 5.75 11.65
N LYS A 46 -10.25 5.59 10.59
CA LYS A 46 -10.26 6.52 9.45
C LYS A 46 -11.58 6.53 8.68
N ALA A 47 -12.24 5.38 8.53
CA ALA A 47 -13.48 5.27 7.79
C ALA A 47 -14.61 6.02 8.51
N LEU A 48 -14.72 5.84 9.83
CA LEU A 48 -15.71 6.52 10.68
C LEU A 48 -15.53 8.05 10.66
N GLU A 49 -14.28 8.54 10.72
CA GLU A 49 -14.01 9.98 10.71
C GLU A 49 -14.28 10.68 9.37
N LYS A 50 -14.11 9.97 8.25
CA LYS A 50 -14.13 10.58 6.92
C LYS A 50 -15.47 10.47 6.19
N GLY A 51 -16.47 9.79 6.78
CA GLY A 51 -17.79 9.63 6.15
C GLY A 51 -17.72 9.02 4.75
N ARG A 52 -16.84 8.03 4.56
CA ARG A 52 -16.62 7.41 3.23
C ARG A 52 -17.88 6.69 2.76
N THR A 53 -18.26 6.88 1.50
CA THR A 53 -19.42 6.22 0.86
C THR A 53 -18.99 5.15 -0.14
N SER A 54 -17.74 5.20 -0.60
CA SER A 54 -17.14 4.22 -1.50
C SER A 54 -15.91 3.54 -0.90
N ALA A 55 -15.70 2.27 -1.25
CA ALA A 55 -14.53 1.48 -0.84
C ALA A 55 -13.20 2.09 -1.31
N VAL A 56 -13.22 2.88 -2.39
CA VAL A 56 -12.03 3.53 -2.95
C VAL A 56 -11.82 4.97 -2.44
N ASP A 57 -12.70 5.49 -1.56
CA ASP A 57 -12.60 6.86 -1.08
C ASP A 57 -11.30 7.12 -0.28
N GLY A 58 -10.54 8.10 -0.75
CA GLY A 58 -9.26 8.48 -0.14
C GLY A 58 -8.13 7.48 -0.39
N VAL A 59 -8.23 6.66 -1.44
CA VAL A 59 -7.07 5.99 -2.06
C VAL A 59 -6.29 7.04 -2.88
N PRO A 60 -5.03 7.36 -2.54
CA PRO A 60 -4.27 8.36 -3.27
C PRO A 60 -3.74 7.75 -4.59
N ILE A 61 -4.24 8.27 -5.72
CA ILE A 61 -3.92 7.75 -7.06
C ILE A 61 -2.45 8.03 -7.45
N ALA A 62 -1.84 9.08 -6.89
CA ALA A 62 -0.44 9.44 -7.16
C ALA A 62 0.60 8.52 -6.49
N GLN A 63 0.18 7.43 -5.85
CA GLN A 63 1.09 6.44 -5.26
C GLN A 63 1.67 5.52 -6.35
N PRO A 64 2.82 4.87 -6.10
CA PRO A 64 3.35 3.85 -6.99
C PRO A 64 2.32 2.76 -7.31
N ALA A 65 2.34 2.25 -8.55
CA ALA A 65 1.30 1.37 -9.07
C ALA A 65 1.11 0.09 -8.23
N LEU A 66 2.19 -0.58 -7.80
CA LEU A 66 2.09 -1.80 -6.97
C LEU A 66 1.41 -1.52 -5.63
N THR A 67 1.77 -0.42 -4.99
CA THR A 67 1.17 0.03 -3.72
C THR A 67 -0.31 0.39 -3.91
N LEU A 68 -0.64 1.08 -5.00
CA LEU A 68 -2.01 1.44 -5.35
C LEU A 68 -2.89 0.19 -5.52
N VAL A 69 -2.45 -0.77 -6.35
CA VAL A 69 -3.21 -2.00 -6.62
C VAL A 69 -3.38 -2.83 -5.36
N THR A 70 -2.31 -3.05 -4.59
CA THR A 70 -2.36 -3.79 -3.31
C THR A 70 -3.41 -3.18 -2.36
N LYS A 71 -3.48 -1.85 -2.29
CA LYS A 71 -4.47 -1.14 -1.48
C LYS A 71 -5.90 -1.27 -2.01
N LEU A 72 -6.09 -1.26 -3.33
CA LEU A 72 -7.40 -1.48 -3.94
C LEU A 72 -7.91 -2.90 -3.66
N LEU A 73 -7.04 -3.91 -3.77
CA LEU A 73 -7.38 -5.30 -3.44
C LEU A 73 -7.76 -5.44 -1.97
N TYR A 74 -6.95 -4.89 -1.04
CA TYR A 74 -7.28 -4.87 0.39
C TYR A 74 -8.63 -4.19 0.67
N ARG A 75 -8.93 -3.07 0.00
CA ARG A 75 -10.22 -2.38 0.16
C ARG A 75 -11.37 -3.21 -0.37
N ALA A 76 -11.21 -3.87 -1.51
CA ALA A 76 -12.24 -4.73 -2.08
C ALA A 76 -12.55 -5.91 -1.15
N GLU A 77 -11.53 -6.61 -0.68
CA GLU A 77 -11.65 -7.71 0.28
C GLU A 77 -12.35 -7.28 1.57
N LYS A 78 -11.86 -6.18 2.19
CA LYS A 78 -12.43 -5.63 3.42
C LYS A 78 -13.91 -5.25 3.29
N ASN A 79 -14.32 -4.77 2.12
CA ASN A 79 -15.71 -4.42 1.82
C ASN A 79 -16.50 -5.58 1.19
N ARG A 80 -15.93 -6.79 1.15
CA ARG A 80 -16.54 -8.00 0.59
C ARG A 80 -17.01 -7.82 -0.86
N LEU A 81 -16.27 -7.05 -1.63
CA LEU A 81 -16.52 -6.84 -3.05
C LEU A 81 -15.90 -7.99 -3.84
N ALA A 82 -16.73 -8.74 -4.57
CA ALA A 82 -16.26 -9.77 -5.48
C ALA A 82 -15.67 -9.10 -6.73
N LEU A 83 -14.35 -9.16 -6.86
CA LEU A 83 -13.64 -8.71 -8.06
C LEU A 83 -13.36 -9.90 -8.97
N GLU A 84 -13.52 -9.70 -10.27
CA GLU A 84 -13.03 -10.63 -11.30
C GLU A 84 -11.53 -10.39 -11.47
N LEU A 85 -10.72 -11.22 -10.82
CA LEU A 85 -9.26 -11.14 -10.90
C LEU A 85 -8.73 -12.27 -11.78
N PRO A 86 -7.66 -12.03 -12.57
CA PRO A 86 -7.01 -13.11 -13.29
C PRO A 86 -6.47 -14.16 -12.31
N THR A 87 -6.81 -15.43 -12.54
CA THR A 87 -6.42 -16.56 -11.67
C THR A 87 -5.09 -17.19 -12.07
N GLU A 88 -4.64 -16.93 -13.30
CA GLU A 88 -3.43 -17.51 -13.86
C GLU A 88 -2.45 -16.40 -14.24
N ILE A 89 -1.18 -16.60 -13.92
CA ILE A 89 -0.10 -15.73 -14.33
C ILE A 89 0.48 -16.34 -15.61
N THR A 90 0.11 -15.80 -16.77
CA THR A 90 0.57 -16.28 -18.08
C THR A 90 1.40 -15.22 -18.78
N THR A 91 2.24 -15.64 -19.73
CA THR A 91 2.92 -14.68 -20.60
C THR A 91 2.05 -14.44 -21.83
N PRO A 92 1.70 -13.19 -22.15
CA PRO A 92 0.80 -12.92 -23.26
C PRO A 92 1.53 -13.14 -24.59
N ILE A 93 0.81 -13.64 -25.59
CA ILE A 93 1.35 -13.86 -26.95
C ILE A 93 1.76 -12.53 -27.58
N ALA A 94 0.95 -11.49 -27.37
CA ALA A 94 1.25 -10.11 -27.77
C ALA A 94 1.32 -9.24 -26.51
N PRO A 95 2.43 -8.50 -26.27
CA PRO A 95 2.60 -7.68 -25.07
C PRO A 95 1.89 -6.32 -25.21
N THR A 96 0.56 -6.33 -25.36
CA THR A 96 -0.25 -5.10 -25.30
C THR A 96 -0.27 -4.54 -23.88
N GLU A 97 -0.53 -3.24 -23.72
CA GLU A 97 -0.60 -2.61 -22.39
C GLU A 97 -1.61 -3.29 -21.47
N GLU A 98 -2.78 -3.64 -21.99
CA GLU A 98 -3.84 -4.37 -21.29
C GLU A 98 -3.36 -5.75 -20.84
N ALA A 99 -2.78 -6.54 -21.75
CA ALA A 99 -2.33 -7.89 -21.44
C ALA A 99 -1.18 -7.90 -20.41
N VAL A 100 -0.25 -6.94 -20.50
CA VAL A 100 0.81 -6.78 -19.48
C VAL A 100 0.20 -6.33 -18.14
N GLY A 101 -0.79 -5.43 -18.18
CA GLY A 101 -1.54 -4.99 -17.01
C GLY A 101 -2.20 -6.14 -16.27
N ASP A 102 -2.87 -7.04 -16.98
CA ASP A 102 -3.53 -8.22 -16.41
C ASP A 102 -2.53 -9.16 -15.72
N VAL A 103 -1.38 -9.40 -16.33
CA VAL A 103 -0.33 -10.25 -15.75
C VAL A 103 0.26 -9.63 -14.49
N LEU A 104 0.47 -8.31 -14.49
CA LEU A 104 0.92 -7.58 -13.30
C LEU A 104 -0.14 -7.64 -12.20
N LEU A 105 -1.41 -7.43 -12.54
CA LEU A 105 -2.53 -7.54 -11.58
C LEU A 105 -2.61 -8.95 -10.99
N ALA A 106 -2.55 -9.99 -11.82
CA ALA A 106 -2.54 -11.39 -11.41
C ALA A 106 -1.41 -11.67 -10.41
N THR A 107 -0.20 -11.18 -10.73
CA THR A 107 0.99 -11.36 -9.90
C THR A 107 0.87 -10.64 -8.55
N ILE A 108 0.37 -9.40 -8.55
CA ILE A 108 0.14 -8.61 -7.33
C ILE A 108 -0.94 -9.27 -6.46
N ALA A 109 -2.04 -9.71 -7.07
CA ALA A 109 -3.13 -10.38 -6.37
C ALA A 109 -2.67 -11.70 -5.74
N TRP A 110 -1.94 -12.51 -6.50
CA TRP A 110 -1.32 -13.73 -6.00
C TRP A 110 -0.39 -13.45 -4.82
N ALA A 111 0.58 -12.55 -4.97
CA ALA A 111 1.52 -12.20 -3.90
C ALA A 111 0.80 -11.72 -2.63
N THR A 112 -0.21 -10.85 -2.79
CA THR A 112 -1.02 -10.33 -1.67
C THR A 112 -1.78 -11.46 -0.98
N SER A 113 -2.37 -12.40 -1.72
CA SER A 113 -3.04 -13.58 -1.15
C SER A 113 -2.12 -14.49 -0.34
N GLN A 114 -0.81 -14.44 -0.61
CA GLN A 114 0.22 -15.19 0.13
C GLN A 114 0.84 -14.38 1.28
N GLY A 115 0.33 -13.16 1.56
CA GLY A 115 0.87 -12.26 2.58
C GLY A 115 2.22 -11.63 2.20
N VAL A 116 2.58 -11.60 0.91
CA VAL A 116 3.82 -11.02 0.42
C VAL A 116 3.59 -9.60 -0.08
N ASP A 117 4.36 -8.62 0.43
CA ASP A 117 4.36 -7.23 -0.08
C ASP A 117 5.07 -7.14 -1.46
N PRO A 118 4.33 -6.89 -2.55
CA PRO A 118 4.90 -6.86 -3.91
C PRO A 118 5.89 -5.71 -4.13
N GLU A 119 5.65 -4.55 -3.52
CA GLU A 119 6.53 -3.38 -3.66
C GLU A 119 7.86 -3.65 -2.94
N GLY A 120 7.81 -4.15 -1.71
CA GLY A 120 8.99 -4.55 -0.95
C GLY A 120 9.79 -5.64 -1.66
N ALA A 121 9.11 -6.65 -2.20
CA ALA A 121 9.72 -7.74 -2.97
C ALA A 121 10.46 -7.22 -4.21
N LEU A 122 9.80 -6.40 -5.04
CA LEU A 122 10.43 -5.84 -6.24
C LEU A 122 11.61 -4.92 -5.88
N ARG A 123 11.48 -4.06 -4.87
CA ARG A 123 12.59 -3.21 -4.40
C ARG A 123 13.81 -4.01 -3.98
N LYS A 124 13.62 -5.17 -3.35
CA LYS A 124 14.73 -6.06 -2.96
C LYS A 124 15.45 -6.60 -4.20
N VAL A 125 14.71 -7.04 -5.21
CA VAL A 125 15.27 -7.52 -6.49
C VAL A 125 15.98 -6.39 -7.23
N SER A 126 15.39 -5.19 -7.29
CA SER A 126 16.02 -4.02 -7.94
C SER A 126 17.38 -3.66 -7.33
N ARG A 127 17.54 -3.75 -6.00
CA ARG A 127 18.86 -3.53 -5.35
C ARG A 127 19.89 -4.56 -5.78
N ALA A 128 19.49 -5.83 -5.92
CA ALA A 128 20.38 -6.87 -6.42
C ALA A 128 20.78 -6.63 -7.89
N LEU A 129 19.84 -6.16 -8.72
CA LEU A 129 20.11 -5.81 -10.11
C LEU A 129 21.11 -4.65 -10.22
N ILE A 130 20.95 -3.60 -9.40
CA ILE A 130 21.90 -2.49 -9.33
C ILE A 130 23.30 -3.00 -9.01
N ALA A 131 23.44 -3.88 -8.01
CA ALA A 131 24.73 -4.45 -7.65
C ALA A 131 25.38 -5.25 -8.79
N GLN A 132 24.57 -6.04 -9.52
CA GLN A 132 25.05 -6.80 -10.69
C GLN A 132 25.56 -5.88 -11.81
N ILE A 133 24.83 -4.79 -12.09
CA ILE A 133 25.24 -3.81 -13.09
C ILE A 133 26.60 -3.20 -12.71
N SER A 134 26.75 -2.76 -11.45
CA SER A 134 28.01 -2.18 -10.97
C SER A 134 29.19 -3.17 -11.02
N GLU A 135 28.96 -4.45 -10.76
CA GLU A 135 30.01 -5.48 -10.88
C GLU A 135 30.45 -5.66 -12.34
N ILE A 136 29.52 -5.71 -13.28
CA ILE A 136 29.80 -5.83 -14.72
C ILE A 136 30.59 -4.61 -15.22
N GLU A 137 30.20 -3.40 -14.80
CA GLU A 137 30.90 -2.16 -15.14
C GLU A 137 32.35 -2.17 -14.63
N SER A 138 32.59 -2.66 -13.40
CA SER A 138 33.93 -2.74 -12.81
C SER A 138 34.88 -3.69 -13.56
N LYS A 139 34.34 -4.82 -14.05
CA LYS A 139 35.09 -5.82 -14.83
C LYS A 139 35.39 -5.36 -16.26
N THR A 140 34.52 -4.53 -16.83
CA THR A 140 34.69 -4.01 -18.20
C THR A 140 35.69 -2.85 -18.26
N ASN A 141 35.86 -2.13 -17.16
CA ASN A 141 36.79 -1.00 -17.03
C ASN A 141 38.19 -1.39 -16.48
N SER A 142 38.42 -2.68 -16.21
CA SER A 142 39.73 -3.23 -15.79
C SER A 142 40.40 -3.96 -16.95
#